data_AF-A0A4Q3YNB6-F1
#
_entry.id   AF-A0A4Q3YNB6-F1
#
_cell.length_a   1.000
_cell.length_b   1.000
_cell.length_c   1.000
_cell.angle_alpha   90.00
_cell.angle_beta   90.00
_cell.angle_gamma   90.00
#
_symmetry.space_group_name_H-M   'P 1'
#
loop_
_entity.id
_entity.type
_entity.pdbx_description
1 polymer ?
#
loop_
_entity_poly.entity_id
_entity_poly.type
_entity_poly.pdbx_seq_one_letter_code
_entity_poly.pdbx_strand_id
1 'polypeptide(L)'
;MNRFDRARLLERAKLAISAFVVGGATIFAVYELYGAWSDGTIRTRRHGIASIDGNPEAFWLTVSVCALFVAMVIVGAVFMGWARSLEKLPKAPAIPMEDQTKVRKFEP
;
A
#
# COMPACT_ATOMS: atom_id res chain seq x y z
N MET A 1 -16.32 10.83 24.60
CA MET A 1 -15.70 10.36 23.33
C MET A 1 -16.04 8.90 23.14
N ASN A 2 -16.92 8.59 22.18
CA ASN A 2 -17.36 7.22 21.90
C ASN A 2 -16.17 6.35 21.49
N ARG A 3 -16.06 5.13 22.04
CA ARG A 3 -15.00 4.15 21.66
C ARG A 3 -14.97 3.89 20.14
N PHE A 4 -16.11 4.05 19.47
CA PHE A 4 -16.26 3.90 18.02
C PHE A 4 -15.45 4.92 17.21
N ASP A 5 -15.32 6.17 17.69
CA ASP A 5 -14.52 7.20 16.98
C ASP A 5 -13.02 6.93 17.09
N ARG A 6 -12.55 6.45 18.24
CA ARG A 6 -11.12 6.16 18.43
C ARG A 6 -10.64 5.01 17.55
N ALA A 7 -11.45 3.96 17.40
CA ALA A 7 -11.13 2.82 16.53
C ALA A 7 -11.04 3.25 15.06
N ARG A 8 -12.01 4.04 14.59
CA ARG A 8 -12.05 4.55 13.20
C ARG A 8 -10.92 5.53 12.89
N LEU A 9 -10.54 6.34 13.88
CA LEU A 9 -9.44 7.29 13.77
C LEU A 9 -8.08 6.58 13.74
N LEU A 10 -7.89 5.54 14.57
CA LEU A 10 -6.71 4.67 14.52
C LEU A 10 -6.60 3.91 13.20
N GLU A 11 -7.70 3.43 12.65
CA GLU A 11 -7.71 2.72 11.37
C GLU A 11 -7.27 3.62 10.21
N ARG A 12 -7.79 4.85 10.16
CA ARG A 12 -7.35 5.87 9.18
C ARG A 12 -5.90 6.29 9.39
N ALA A 13 -5.47 6.44 10.64
CA ALA A 13 -4.10 6.81 10.96
C ALA A 13 -3.09 5.75 10.52
N LYS A 14 -3.40 4.45 10.68
CA LYS A 14 -2.54 3.36 10.19
C LYS A 14 -2.36 3.39 8.67
N LEU A 15 -3.45 3.67 7.94
CA LEU A 15 -3.43 3.84 6.49
C LEU A 15 -2.57 5.05 6.08
N ALA A 16 -2.74 6.19 6.75
CA ALA A 16 -1.94 7.38 6.47
C ALA A 16 -0.44 7.18 6.80
N ILE A 17 -0.12 6.56 7.93
CA ILE A 17 1.25 6.27 8.35
C ILE A 17 1.92 5.31 7.37
N SER A 18 1.24 4.23 6.98
CA SER A 18 1.80 3.28 6.01
C SER A 18 2.05 3.94 4.65
N ALA A 19 1.13 4.76 4.15
CA ALA A 19 1.34 5.54 2.93
C ALA A 19 2.51 6.50 3.04
N PHE A 20 2.66 7.19 4.18
CA PHE A 20 3.76 8.14 4.41
C PHE A 20 5.12 7.43 4.50
N VAL A 21 5.18 6.29 5.19
CA VAL A 21 6.41 5.48 5.30
C VAL A 21 6.82 4.94 3.92
N VAL A 22 5.87 4.41 3.15
CA VAL A 22 6.15 3.90 1.81
C VAL A 22 6.58 5.04 0.88
N GLY A 23 5.88 6.18 0.89
CA GLY A 23 6.22 7.35 0.09
C GLY A 23 7.61 7.91 0.43
N GLY A 24 7.90 8.07 1.71
CA GLY A 24 9.20 8.56 2.19
C GLY A 24 10.35 7.63 1.82
N ALA A 25 10.17 6.31 1.98
CA ALA A 25 11.16 5.32 1.58
C ALA A 25 11.38 5.31 0.05
N THR A 26 10.33 5.51 -0.74
CA THR A 26 10.43 5.59 -2.22
C THR A 26 11.23 6.82 -2.65
N ILE A 27 10.92 7.99 -2.09
CA ILE A 27 11.63 9.25 -2.40
C ILE A 27 13.10 9.15 -2.00
N PHE A 28 13.38 8.58 -0.82
CA PHE A 28 14.74 8.36 -0.35
C PHE A 28 15.54 7.44 -1.29
N ALA A 29 14.94 6.32 -1.73
CA ALA A 29 15.57 5.40 -2.67
C ALA A 29 15.90 6.06 -4.02
N VAL A 30 14.98 6.87 -4.56
CA VAL A 30 15.21 7.62 -5.81
C VAL A 30 16.34 8.64 -5.64
N TYR A 31 16.38 9.36 -4.52
CA TYR A 31 17.44 10.33 -4.24
C TYR A 31 18.82 9.68 -4.12
N GLU A 32 18.94 8.56 -3.42
CA GLU A 32 20.19 7.81 -3.29
C GLU A 32 20.67 7.24 -4.63
N LEU A 33 19.75 6.70 -5.45
CA LEU A 33 20.08 6.23 -6.81
C LEU A 33 20.49 7.37 -7.73
N TYR A 34 19.84 8.53 -7.61
CA TYR A 34 20.21 9.72 -8.37
C TYR A 34 21.61 10.22 -7.98
N GLY A 35 21.91 10.35 -6.69
CA GLY A 35 23.25 10.74 -6.23
C GLY A 35 24.34 9.74 -6.64
N ALA A 36 24.01 8.44 -6.65
CA ALA A 36 24.91 7.42 -7.17
C ALA A 36 25.20 7.59 -8.67
N TRP A 37 24.18 7.94 -9.47
CA TRP A 37 24.32 8.15 -10.91
C TRP A 37 24.98 9.48 -11.26
N SER A 38 24.61 10.58 -10.59
CA SER A 38 25.10 11.92 -10.90
C SER A 38 26.50 12.19 -10.33
N ASP A 39 26.73 11.78 -9.09
CA ASP A 39 27.92 12.19 -8.32
C ASP A 39 28.90 11.04 -8.13
N GLY A 40 28.56 9.82 -8.56
CA GLY A 40 29.41 8.64 -8.40
C GLY A 40 29.62 8.25 -6.93
N THR A 41 28.74 8.69 -6.04
CA THR A 41 28.86 8.48 -4.59
C THR A 41 27.63 7.81 -4.00
N ILE A 42 27.84 6.99 -2.98
CA ILE A 42 26.79 6.24 -2.28
C ILE A 42 26.89 6.46 -0.78
N ARG A 43 25.75 6.50 -0.10
CA ARG A 43 25.73 6.62 1.35
C ARG A 43 25.84 5.24 2.01
N THR A 44 26.94 5.00 2.70
CA THR A 44 27.18 3.76 3.44
C THR A 44 26.95 3.98 4.94
N ARG A 45 26.31 3.03 5.62
CA ARG A 45 26.04 3.11 7.08
C ARG A 45 27.29 3.28 7.94
N ARG A 46 28.46 2.84 7.46
CA ARG A 46 29.74 2.86 8.22
C ARG A 46 30.69 3.98 7.83
N HIS A 47 30.63 4.50 6.60
CA HIS A 47 31.65 5.44 6.09
C HIS A 47 31.07 6.77 5.59
N GLY A 48 29.76 7.00 5.70
CA GLY A 48 29.13 8.22 5.19
C GLY A 48 29.05 8.16 3.66
N ILE A 49 29.40 9.26 2.98
CA ILE A 49 29.39 9.33 1.50
C ILE A 49 30.70 8.70 0.99
N ALA A 50 30.59 7.58 0.30
CA ALA A 50 31.73 6.86 -0.28
C ALA A 50 31.64 6.86 -1.81
N SER A 51 32.78 6.86 -2.50
CA SER A 51 32.82 6.69 -3.96
C SER A 51 32.43 5.26 -4.34
N ILE A 52 31.68 5.12 -5.44
CA ILE A 52 31.27 3.84 -6.02
C ILE A 52 32.50 3.04 -6.48
N ASP A 53 33.53 3.69 -7.00
CA ASP A 53 34.74 3.03 -7.49
C ASP A 53 35.52 2.34 -6.36
N GLY A 54 35.46 2.91 -5.15
CA GLY A 54 36.09 2.32 -3.97
C GLY A 54 35.24 1.23 -3.30
N ASN A 55 33.93 1.18 -3.56
CA ASN A 55 33.00 0.27 -2.88
C ASN A 55 31.84 -0.18 -3.81
N PRO A 56 32.12 -0.90 -4.91
CA PRO A 56 31.09 -1.29 -5.88
C PRO A 56 30.03 -2.22 -5.27
N GLU A 57 30.39 -3.04 -4.28
CA GLU A 57 29.45 -3.93 -3.59
C GLU A 57 28.34 -3.17 -2.86
N ALA A 58 28.68 -2.04 -2.23
CA ALA A 58 27.71 -1.22 -1.52
C ALA A 58 26.75 -0.50 -2.48
N PHE A 59 27.18 -0.21 -3.71
CA PHE A 59 26.30 0.30 -4.77
C PHE A 59 25.28 -0.76 -5.17
N TRP A 60 25.72 -1.97 -5.53
CA TRP A 60 24.82 -3.05 -5.94
C TRP A 60 23.88 -3.50 -4.83
N LEU A 61 24.32 -3.47 -3.57
CA LEU A 61 23.46 -3.70 -2.42
C LEU A 61 22.36 -2.64 -2.33
N THR A 62 22.71 -1.36 -2.45
CA THR A 62 21.74 -0.24 -2.42
C THR A 62 20.73 -0.36 -3.55
N VAL A 63 21.20 -0.64 -4.77
CA VAL A 63 20.34 -0.87 -5.95
C VAL A 63 19.39 -2.06 -5.71
N SER A 64 19.91 -3.17 -5.21
CA SER A 64 19.11 -4.38 -4.94
C SER A 64 18.03 -4.14 -3.89
N VAL A 65 18.36 -3.42 -2.81
CA VAL A 65 17.39 -3.05 -1.77
C VAL A 65 16.31 -2.13 -2.33
N CYS A 66 16.67 -1.15 -3.15
CA CYS A 66 15.71 -0.24 -3.79
C CYS A 66 14.79 -1.00 -4.77
N ALA A 67 15.36 -1.88 -5.60
CA ALA A 67 14.61 -2.69 -6.55
C ALA A 67 13.63 -3.63 -5.84
N LEU A 68 14.07 -4.29 -4.77
CA LEU A 68 13.23 -5.16 -3.95
C LEU A 68 12.11 -4.38 -3.27
N PHE A 69 12.41 -3.19 -2.76
CA PHE A 69 11.39 -2.31 -2.18
C PHE A 69 10.32 -1.91 -3.22
N VAL A 70 10.73 -1.45 -4.41
CA VAL A 70 9.79 -1.12 -5.50
C VAL A 70 8.95 -2.34 -5.89
N ALA A 71 9.56 -3.52 -5.99
CA ALA A 71 8.84 -4.77 -6.28
C ALA A 71 7.78 -5.07 -5.19
N MET A 72 8.12 -4.93 -3.91
CA MET A 72 7.17 -5.10 -2.81
C MET A 72 6.00 -4.10 -2.88
N VAL A 73 6.27 -2.84 -3.25
CA VAL A 73 5.22 -1.82 -3.41
C VAL A 73 4.29 -2.18 -4.56
N ILE A 74 4.83 -2.61 -5.71
CA ILE A 74 4.03 -3.04 -6.87
C ILE A 74 3.19 -4.27 -6.51
N VAL A 75 3.79 -5.29 -5.89
CA VAL A 75 3.07 -6.49 -5.43
C VAL A 75 1.95 -6.11 -4.45
N GLY A 76 2.22 -5.21 -3.51
CA GLY A 76 1.21 -4.68 -2.58
C GLY A 76 0.07 -3.96 -3.30
N ALA A 77 0.37 -3.12 -4.28
CA ALA A 77 -0.63 -2.40 -5.07
C ALA A 77 -1.50 -3.35 -5.91
N VAL A 78 -0.88 -4.33 -6.57
CA VAL A 78 -1.57 -5.39 -7.33
C VAL A 78 -2.46 -6.21 -6.40
N PHE A 79 -1.96 -6.60 -5.22
CA PHE A 79 -2.72 -7.34 -4.22
C PHE A 79 -3.93 -6.55 -3.71
N MET A 80 -3.79 -5.25 -3.43
CA MET A 80 -4.92 -4.39 -3.06
C MET A 80 -5.94 -4.25 -4.20
N GLY A 81 -5.48 -4.14 -5.45
CA GLY A 81 -6.35 -4.13 -6.63
C GLY A 81 -7.14 -5.43 -6.77
N TRP A 82 -6.48 -6.57 -6.58
CA TRP A 82 -7.10 -7.89 -6.60
C TRP A 82 -8.11 -8.07 -5.44
N ALA A 83 -7.75 -7.69 -4.22
CA ALA A 83 -8.64 -7.76 -3.06
C ALA A 83 -9.93 -6.93 -3.26
N ARG A 84 -9.82 -5.71 -3.81
CA ARG A 84 -10.98 -4.88 -4.18
C ARG A 84 -11.81 -5.48 -5.31
N SER A 85 -11.19 -6.25 -6.21
CA SER A 85 -11.91 -6.96 -7.26
C SER A 85 -12.76 -8.11 -6.71
N LEU A 86 -12.31 -8.77 -5.64
CA LEU A 86 -13.06 -9.85 -4.98
C LEU A 86 -14.27 -9.35 -4.18
N GLU A 87 -14.21 -8.13 -3.63
CA GLU A 87 -15.35 -7.50 -2.93
C GLU A 87 -16.54 -7.19 -3.88
N LYS A 88 -16.32 -7.14 -5.20
CA LYS A 88 -17.37 -6.95 -6.20
C LYS A 88 -18.06 -8.26 -6.62
N LEU A 89 -18.05 -9.30 -5.78
CA LEU A 89 -18.98 -10.42 -5.98
C LEU A 89 -20.41 -9.85 -6.02
N PRO A 90 -21.15 -10.03 -7.12
CA PRO A 90 -22.49 -9.46 -7.25
C PRO A 90 -23.32 -9.98 -6.08
N LYS A 91 -23.76 -9.06 -5.22
CA LYS A 91 -24.73 -9.34 -4.17
C LYS A 91 -25.88 -10.06 -4.85
N ALA A 92 -26.13 -11.32 -4.47
CA ALA A 92 -27.20 -12.12 -5.06
C ALA A 92 -28.47 -11.25 -5.11
N PRO A 93 -29.16 -11.19 -6.27
CA PRO A 93 -30.34 -10.34 -6.42
C PRO A 93 -31.27 -10.63 -5.24
N ALA A 94 -31.67 -9.57 -4.53
CA ALA A 94 -32.57 -9.70 -3.40
C ALA A 94 -33.78 -10.50 -3.87
N ILE A 95 -34.04 -11.65 -3.23
CA ILE A 95 -35.24 -12.44 -3.47
C ILE A 95 -36.39 -11.45 -3.29
N PRO A 96 -37.23 -11.20 -4.32
CA PRO A 96 -38.33 -10.27 -4.18
C PRO A 96 -39.21 -10.82 -3.04
N MET A 97 -39.31 -10.07 -1.95
CA MET A 97 -40.29 -10.37 -0.92
C MET A 97 -41.65 -10.30 -1.61
N GLU A 98 -42.29 -11.46 -1.79
CA GLU A 98 -43.69 -11.51 -2.15
C GLU A 98 -44.46 -10.66 -1.13
N ASP A 99 -45.10 -9.62 -1.65
CA ASP A 99 -45.89 -8.68 -0.90
C ASP A 99 -47.08 -9.43 -0.29
N GLN A 100 -46.95 -9.86 0.97
CA GLN A 100 -48.00 -10.58 1.72
C GLN A 100 -49.26 -9.72 1.98
N THR A 101 -49.32 -8.51 1.44
CA THR A 101 -50.48 -7.62 1.50
C THR A 101 -51.63 -8.02 0.56
N LYS A 102 -51.43 -9.01 -0.32
CA LYS A 102 -52.49 -9.57 -1.21
C LYS A 102 -53.21 -10.81 -0.65
N VAL A 103 -53.25 -10.99 0.67
CA VAL A 103 -54.22 -11.94 1.25
C VAL A 103 -55.62 -11.34 1.04
N ARG A 104 -56.34 -11.90 0.06
CA ARG A 104 -57.73 -11.58 -0.28
C ARG A 104 -58.56 -11.41 1.00
N LYS A 105 -59.32 -10.31 1.06
CA LYS A 105 -60.47 -10.19 1.97
C LYS A 105 -61.35 -11.41 1.76
N PHE A 106 -61.50 -12.23 2.80
CA PHE A 106 -62.63 -13.13 2.91
C PHE A 106 -63.87 -12.25 3.11
N GLU A 107 -64.75 -12.25 2.11
CA GLU A 107 -66.12 -11.75 2.29
C GLU A 107 -66.96 -12.81 3.03
N PRO A 108 -67.92 -12.38 3.86
CA PRO A 108 -68.66 -13.23 4.80
C PRO A 108 -69.65 -14.19 4.14
#